data_AF-A0A2V8R6M4-F1
#
_entry.id   AF-A0A2V8R6M4-F1
#
_cell.length_a   1.000
_cell.length_b   1.000
_cell.length_c   1.000
_cell.angle_alpha   90.00
_cell.angle_beta   90.00
_cell.angle_gamma   90.00
#
_symmetry.space_group_name_H-M   'P 1'
#
loop_
_entity.id
_entity.type
_entity.pdbx_description
1 polymer ?
#
loop_
_entity_poly.entity_id
_entity_poly.type
_entity_poly.pdbx_seq_one_letter_code
_entity_poly.pdbx_strand_id
1 'polypeptide(L)' 'MRIVVVLLGVFVAAAGGVIAYRALFVEPHAAVVVTDRSVREVPDVARAAGGLALLAAGAGAALFAALRRR' A
#
# COMPACT_ATOMS: atom_id res chain seq x y z
N MET A 1 -12.67 23.32 1.87
CA MET A 1 -12.74 21.89 2.29
C MET A 1 -12.28 20.91 1.22
N ARG A 2 -12.58 21.12 -0.07
CA ARG A 2 -12.15 20.23 -1.17
C ARG A 2 -10.63 19.95 -1.20
N ILE A 3 -9.81 21.00 -1.12
CA ILE A 3 -8.34 20.88 -1.09
C ILE A 3 -7.86 20.01 0.07
N VAL A 4 -8.48 20.14 1.25
CA VAL A 4 -8.11 19.33 2.44
C VAL A 4 -8.33 17.84 2.16
N VAL A 5 -9.47 17.48 1.57
CA VAL A 5 -9.78 16.08 1.24
C VAL A 5 -8.83 15.53 0.17
N VAL A 6 -8.49 16.34 -0.85
CA VAL A 6 -7.52 15.94 -1.87
C VAL A 6 -6.16 15.68 -1.25
N LEU A 7 -5.66 16.60 -0.42
CA LEU A 7 -4.37 16.44 0.25
C LEU A 7 -4.37 15.20 1.15
N LEU A 8 -5.43 14.98 1.92
CA LEU A 8 -5.54 13.83 2.82
C LEU A 8 -5.55 12.51 2.04
N GLY A 9 -6.28 12.45 0.91
CA GLY A 9 -6.25 11.29 0.01
C GLY A 9 -4.87 11.03 -0.61
N VAL A 10 -4.16 12.09 -1.02
CA VAL A 10 -2.78 11.97 -1.54
C VAL A 10 -1.82 11.46 -0.47
N PHE A 11 -1.93 11.96 0.76
CA PHE A 11 -1.11 11.49 1.89
C PHE A 11 -1.34 10.00 2.18
N VAL A 12 -2.61 9.57 2.22
CA VAL A 12 -2.96 8.15 2.39
C VAL A 12 -2.41 7.32 1.23
N ALA A 13 -2.53 7.83 0.00
CA ALA A 13 -2.04 7.12 -1.18
C ALA A 13 -0.52 6.92 -1.12
N ALA A 14 0.21 7.97 -0.76
CA ALA A 14 1.66 7.94 -0.59
C ALA A 14 2.10 6.98 0.51
N ALA A 15 1.43 6.99 1.67
CA ALA A 15 1.70 6.05 2.76
C ALA A 15 1.50 4.59 2.32
N GLY A 16 0.41 4.31 1.60
CA GLY A 16 0.14 2.99 1.03
C GLY A 16 1.21 2.54 0.04
N GLY A 17 1.65 3.44 -0.84
CA GLY A 17 2.72 3.19 -1.80
C GLY A 17 4.06 2.87 -1.13
N VAL A 18 4.43 3.61 -0.08
CA VAL A 18 5.65 3.34 0.70
C VAL A 18 5.58 1.98 1.38
N ILE A 19 4.43 1.61 1.95
CA ILE A 19 4.23 0.30 2.59
C ILE A 19 4.37 -0.82 1.55
N ALA A 20 3.70 -0.70 0.40
CA ALA A 20 3.77 -1.70 -0.66
C ALA A 20 5.19 -1.84 -1.22
N TYR A 21 5.86 -0.72 -1.48
CA TYR A 21 7.24 -0.70 -1.96
C TYR A 21 8.19 -1.37 -0.96
N ARG A 22 8.08 -1.03 0.33
CA ARG A 22 8.94 -1.61 1.36
C ARG A 22 8.69 -3.12 1.52
N ALA A 23 7.44 -3.54 1.54
CA ALA A 23 7.09 -4.96 1.68
C ALA A 23 7.57 -5.81 0.48
N LEU A 24 7.62 -5.23 -0.72
CA LEU A 24 8.02 -5.94 -1.94
C LEU A 24 9.53 -5.90 -2.20
N PHE A 25 10.23 -4.83 -1.82
CA PHE A 25 11.59 -4.55 -2.30
C PHE A 25 12.62 -4.26 -1.20
N VAL A 26 12.21 -4.00 0.05
CA VAL A 26 13.12 -3.52 1.10
C VAL A 26 13.11 -4.40 2.35
N GLU A 27 11.95 -4.84 2.82
CA GLU A 27 11.84 -5.65 4.03
C GLU A 27 12.26 -7.11 3.76
N PRO A 28 13.11 -7.70 4.63
CA PRO A 28 13.45 -9.12 4.52
C PRO A 28 12.21 -9.97 4.73
N HIS A 29 12.06 -11.02 3.92
CA HIS A 29 10.88 -11.88 3.88
C HIS A 29 10.53 -12.41 5.28
N ALA A 30 9.31 -12.08 5.74
CA ALA A 30 8.89 -12.18 7.14
C ALA A 30 8.78 -13.61 7.68
N ALA A 31 8.80 -14.63 6.82
CA ALA A 31 8.77 -16.01 7.24
C ALA A 31 9.60 -16.89 6.31
N VAL A 32 10.60 -17.57 6.88
CA VAL A 32 11.18 -18.76 6.27
C VAL A 32 10.27 -19.93 6.62
N VAL A 33 9.50 -20.42 5.65
CA VAL A 33 8.81 -21.70 5.81
C VAL A 33 9.85 -22.79 5.62
N VAL A 34 10.35 -23.34 6.72
CA VAL A 34 11.21 -24.53 6.72
C VAL A 34 10.29 -25.73 6.48
N THR A 35 10.29 -26.23 5.25
CA THR A 35 9.75 -27.56 4.93
C THR A 35 10.91 -28.52 4.77
N ASP A 36 10.75 -29.82 5.08
CA ASP A 36 11.79 -30.87 5.03
C ASP A 36 12.61 -30.94 3.72
N ARG A 37 12.18 -30.24 2.65
CA ARG A 37 12.85 -30.19 1.34
C ARG A 37 13.25 -28.80 0.85
N SER A 38 12.80 -27.70 1.47
CA SER A 38 13.12 -26.36 0.97
C SER A 38 12.86 -25.25 1.99
N VAL A 39 13.78 -24.30 2.05
CA VAL A 39 13.58 -22.98 2.66
C VAL A 39 12.82 -22.12 1.64
N ARG A 40 11.54 -21.83 1.92
CA ARG A 40 10.76 -20.89 1.09
C ARG A 40 10.53 -19.61 1.88
N GLU A 41 11.18 -18.54 1.45
CA GLU A 41 10.91 -17.19 1.92
C GLU A 41 9.49 -16.82 1.47
N VAL A 42 8.58 -16.63 2.42
CA VAL A 42 7.24 -16.12 2.17
C VAL A 42 7.35 -14.60 2.23
N PRO A 43 7.22 -13.89 1.10
CA PRO A 43 7.16 -12.44 1.11
C PRO A 43 5.99 -12.01 1.99
N ASP A 44 6.07 -10.83 2.59
CA ASP A 44 4.96 -10.27 3.36
C ASP A 44 3.88 -9.74 2.39
N VAL A 45 3.30 -10.66 1.61
CA VAL A 45 2.30 -10.40 0.56
C VAL A 45 1.06 -9.75 1.16
N ALA A 46 0.72 -10.09 2.41
CA ALA A 46 -0.36 -9.45 3.14
C ALA A 46 -0.10 -7.95 3.32
N ARG A 47 1.13 -7.58 3.71
CA ARG A 47 1.53 -6.19 3.88
C ARG A 47 1.64 -5.43 2.56
N ALA A 48 2.16 -6.08 1.51
CA ALA A 48 2.17 -5.53 0.16
C ALA A 48 0.76 -5.26 -0.38
N ALA A 49 -0.16 -6.23 -0.23
CA ALA A 49 -1.55 -6.11 -0.63
C ALA A 49 -2.28 -5.01 0.17
N GLY A 50 -2.03 -4.92 1.48
CA GLY A 50 -2.56 -3.85 2.32
C GLY A 50 -2.09 -2.47 1.89
N GLY A 51 -0.79 -2.31 1.58
CA GLY A 51 -0.23 -1.07 1.05
C GLY A 51 -0.86 -0.66 -0.29
N LEU A 52 -1.03 -1.61 -1.21
CA LEU A 52 -1.68 -1.37 -2.50
C LEU A 52 -3.15 -0.99 -2.37
N ALA A 53 -3.89 -1.65 -1.47
CA ALA A 53 -5.28 -1.31 -1.19
C ALA A 53 -5.41 0.12 -0.64
N LEU A 54 -4.51 0.50 0.29
CA LEU A 54 -4.47 1.85 0.86
C LEU A 54 -4.11 2.90 -0.21
N LEU A 55 -3.18 2.56 -1.11
CA LEU A 55 -2.81 3.41 -2.24
C LEU A 55 -4.00 3.66 -3.17
N ALA A 56 -4.69 2.59 -3.59
CA ALA A 56 -5.83 2.68 -4.49
C ALA A 56 -7.00 3.47 -3.84
N ALA A 57 -7.27 3.23 -2.56
CA ALA A 57 -8.31 3.94 -1.82
C ALA A 57 -7.99 5.43 -1.65
N GLY A 58 -6.75 5.77 -1.25
CA GLY A 58 -6.31 7.16 -1.10
C GLY A 58 -6.32 7.93 -2.43
N ALA A 59 -5.80 7.31 -3.49
CA ALA A 59 -5.80 7.90 -4.83
C ALA A 59 -7.23 8.07 -5.36
N GLY A 60 -8.10 7.08 -5.18
CA GLY A 60 -9.50 7.15 -5.56
C GLY A 60 -10.26 8.25 -4.81
N ALA A 61 -10.03 8.40 -3.51
CA ALA A 61 -10.63 9.45 -2.70
C ALA A 61 -10.13 10.85 -3.13
N ALA A 62 -8.83 11.00 -3.37
CA ALA A 62 -8.25 12.25 -3.86
C ALA A 62 -8.79 12.61 -5.24
N LEU A 63 -8.84 11.65 -6.16
CA LEU A 63 -9.36 11.84 -7.51
C LEU A 63 -10.85 12.17 -7.49
N PHE A 64 -11.65 11.45 -6.71
CA PHE A 64 -13.07 11.75 -6.55
C PHE A 64 -13.28 13.16 -5.99
N ALA A 65 -12.55 13.55 -4.94
CA ALA A 65 -12.62 14.90 -4.38
C ALA A 65 -12.14 15.98 -5.37
N ALA A 66 -11.15 15.67 -6.20
CA ALA A 66 -10.67 16.56 -7.25
C ALA A 66 -11.68 16.68 -8.41
N LEU A 67 -12.35 15.59 -8.79
CA LEU A 67 -13.32 15.57 -9.88
C LEU A 67 -14.70 16.05 -9.48
N ARG A 68 -15.03 16.03 -8.19
CA ARG A 68 -16.29 16.55 -7.66
C ARG A 68 -16.33 18.07 -7.85
N ARG A 69 -16.74 18.48 -9.06
CA ARG A 69 -17.17 19.84 -9.41
C ARG A 69 -18.50 20.11 -8.69
N ARG A 70 -18.41 20.59 -7.46
CA ARG A 70 -19.26 21.71 -7.05
C ARG A 70 -18.39 22.96 -7.11
#